data_AF-A0A267G9H3-F1
#
_entry.id   AF-A0A267G9H3-F1
#
_cell.length_a   1.000
_cell.length_b   1.000
_cell.length_c   1.000
_cell.angle_alpha   90.00
_cell.angle_beta   90.00
_cell.angle_gamma   90.00
#
_symmetry.space_group_name_H-M   'P 1'
#
loop_
_entity.id
_entity.type
_entity.pdbx_description
1 polymer ?
#
loop_
_entity_poly.entity_id
_entity_poly.type
_entity_poly.pdbx_seq_one_letter_code
_entity_poly.pdbx_strand_id
1 'polypeptide(L)'
;MQCMWYLTECAASYKRLGQYGQALKKCHEVERHFNEMVEDQFDFHSYCLRKMTLRAYVSMLRLEDKLKAHPYYFTAARLAIDTYLMLHRRPLDALADDSVGKNDGLSAGEAKKLRSKQRKAQKRAEQERQKAEQEQAARLAARKAHNKEHDADSDANAFKEEALDPEKLARTDKPLDQAVTFLRRCSICARTVWKLNASASMSIGRGNVRC
;
A
#
# COMPACT_ATOMS: atom_id res chain seq x y z
N MET A 1 -11.55 3.74 -3.98
CA MET A 1 -11.06 4.65 -5.03
C MET A 1 -9.63 4.26 -5.37
N GLN A 2 -9.34 3.81 -6.61
CA GLN A 2 -8.03 3.29 -7.04
C GLN A 2 -7.03 4.42 -7.37
N CYS A 3 -6.62 5.20 -6.37
CA CYS A 3 -5.75 6.37 -6.56
C CYS A 3 -4.25 6.01 -6.43
N MET A 4 -3.67 5.41 -7.47
CA MET A 4 -2.28 4.88 -7.45
C MET A 4 -1.21 5.94 -7.14
N TRP A 5 -1.32 7.13 -7.75
CA TRP A 5 -0.32 8.20 -7.58
C TRP A 5 -0.16 8.63 -6.12
N TYR A 6 -1.29 8.71 -5.40
CA TYR A 6 -1.31 9.11 -4.00
C TYR A 6 -0.68 8.01 -3.14
N LEU A 7 -1.02 6.75 -3.39
CA LEU A 7 -0.48 5.60 -2.66
C LEU A 7 1.03 5.50 -2.81
N THR A 8 1.57 5.68 -4.02
CA THR A 8 3.01 5.61 -4.26
C THR A 8 3.77 6.73 -3.55
N GLU A 9 3.25 7.97 -3.58
CA GLU A 9 3.88 9.11 -2.91
C GLU A 9 3.77 9.02 -1.38
N CYS A 10 2.64 8.51 -0.87
CA CYS A 10 2.49 8.23 0.56
C CYS A 10 3.46 7.14 1.03
N ALA A 11 3.61 6.05 0.27
CA ALA A 11 4.57 5.00 0.59
C ALA A 11 6.00 5.53 0.66
N ALA A 12 6.40 6.34 -0.32
CA ALA A 12 7.72 6.99 -0.34
C ALA A 12 7.92 7.93 0.86
N SER A 13 6.88 8.68 1.23
CA SER A 13 6.91 9.58 2.38
C SER A 13 7.05 8.83 3.71
N TYR A 14 6.28 7.76 3.92
CA TYR A 14 6.37 6.93 5.13
C TYR A 14 7.73 6.25 5.27
N LYS A 15 8.33 5.80 4.15
CA LYS A 15 9.70 5.25 4.13
C LYS A 15 10.71 6.29 4.61
N ARG A 16 10.60 7.56 4.16
CA ARG A 16 11.47 8.67 4.62
C ARG A 16 11.31 8.98 6.10
N LEU A 17 10.10 8.81 6.65
CA LEU A 17 9.80 9.02 8.07
C LEU A 17 10.20 7.83 8.96
N GLY A 18 10.74 6.74 8.40
CA GLY A 18 11.06 5.51 9.14
C GLY A 18 9.84 4.68 9.54
N GLN A 19 8.65 5.02 9.03
CA GLN A 19 7.41 4.28 9.29
C GLN A 19 7.24 3.14 8.29
N TYR A 20 8.11 2.12 8.38
CA TYR A 20 8.18 1.04 7.40
C TYR A 20 6.90 0.23 7.26
N GLY A 21 6.18 -0.04 8.36
CA GLY A 21 4.90 -0.75 8.32
C GLY A 21 3.83 -0.03 7.48
N GLN A 22 3.72 1.28 7.63
CA GLN A 22 2.79 2.10 6.85
C GLN A 22 3.22 2.22 5.39
N ALA A 23 4.53 2.31 5.13
CA ALA A 23 5.07 2.31 3.78
C ALA A 23 4.73 1.00 3.05
N LEU A 24 4.93 -0.15 3.70
CA LEU A 24 4.61 -1.46 3.15
C LEU A 24 3.11 -1.64 2.92
N LYS A 25 2.27 -1.22 3.88
CA LYS A 25 0.82 -1.23 3.73
C LYS A 25 0.38 -0.54 2.42
N LYS A 26 0.91 0.66 2.17
CA LYS A 26 0.59 1.43 0.96
C LYS A 26 1.10 0.76 -0.32
N CYS A 27 2.25 0.09 -0.28
CA CYS A 27 2.74 -0.68 -1.43
C CYS A 27 1.84 -1.89 -1.75
N HIS A 28 1.37 -2.59 -0.73
CA HIS A 28 0.45 -3.72 -0.88
C HIS A 28 -0.95 -3.29 -1.34
N GLU A 29 -1.44 -2.12 -0.91
CA GLU A 29 -2.68 -1.53 -1.45
C GLU A 29 -2.57 -1.31 -2.97
N VAL A 30 -1.42 -0.84 -3.47
CA VAL A 30 -1.16 -0.74 -4.92
C VAL A 30 -1.20 -2.12 -5.57
N GLU A 31 -0.50 -3.11 -5.02
CA GLU A 31 -0.50 -4.47 -5.60
C GLU A 31 -1.90 -5.07 -5.66
N ARG A 32 -2.70 -4.86 -4.62
CA ARG A 32 -4.09 -5.30 -4.57
C ARG A 32 -4.89 -4.72 -5.73
N HIS A 33 -4.83 -3.42 -5.97
CA HIS A 33 -5.53 -2.79 -7.09
C HIS A 33 -5.11 -3.38 -8.45
N PHE A 34 -3.82 -3.72 -8.61
CA PHE A 34 -3.35 -4.41 -9.82
C PHE A 34 -3.83 -5.86 -9.93
N ASN A 35 -4.11 -6.54 -8.81
CA ASN A 35 -4.70 -7.88 -8.84
C ASN A 35 -6.20 -7.81 -9.12
N GLU A 36 -6.92 -6.85 -8.54
CA GLU A 36 -8.35 -6.57 -8.85
C GLU A 36 -8.54 -6.34 -10.36
N MET A 37 -7.68 -5.53 -10.99
CA MET A 37 -7.72 -5.32 -12.45
C MET A 37 -7.51 -6.60 -13.29
N VAL A 38 -6.77 -7.59 -12.77
CA VAL A 38 -6.57 -8.89 -13.44
C VAL A 38 -7.76 -9.81 -13.20
N GLU A 39 -8.35 -9.76 -12.00
CA GLU A 39 -9.54 -10.53 -11.68
C GLU A 39 -10.75 -10.06 -12.49
N ASP A 40 -10.88 -8.75 -12.72
CA ASP A 40 -11.91 -8.15 -13.58
C ASP A 40 -11.90 -8.73 -15.02
N GLN A 41 -10.76 -9.26 -15.49
CA GLN A 41 -10.67 -9.94 -16.80
C GLN A 41 -11.69 -11.07 -16.94
N PHE A 42 -11.95 -11.79 -15.85
CA PHE A 42 -12.68 -13.05 -15.90
C PHE A 42 -14.11 -12.87 -16.44
N ASP A 43 -14.77 -11.78 -16.03
CA ASP A 43 -16.14 -11.45 -16.47
C ASP A 43 -16.18 -11.04 -17.95
N PHE A 44 -15.08 -10.50 -18.48
CA PHE A 44 -15.01 -10.06 -19.86
C PHE A 44 -14.86 -11.21 -20.87
N HIS A 45 -14.33 -12.37 -20.46
CA HIS A 45 -14.23 -13.52 -21.37
C HIS A 45 -15.59 -13.91 -21.95
N SER A 46 -16.59 -14.09 -21.08
CA SER A 46 -17.95 -14.44 -21.51
C SER A 46 -18.70 -13.27 -22.14
N TYR A 47 -18.51 -12.06 -21.61
CA TYR A 47 -19.18 -10.86 -22.11
C TYR A 47 -18.77 -10.53 -23.55
N CYS A 48 -17.46 -10.49 -23.84
CA CYS A 48 -16.94 -10.14 -25.15
C CYS A 48 -17.30 -11.16 -26.23
N LEU A 49 -17.36 -12.45 -25.87
CA LEU A 49 -17.83 -13.50 -26.77
C LEU A 49 -19.33 -13.33 -27.08
N ARG A 50 -20.16 -13.04 -26.08
CA ARG A 50 -21.61 -12.84 -26.27
C ARG A 50 -21.94 -11.60 -27.09
N LYS A 51 -21.20 -10.51 -26.87
CA LYS A 51 -21.41 -9.22 -27.56
C LYS A 51 -20.60 -9.08 -28.85
N MET A 52 -19.85 -10.11 -29.24
CA MET A 52 -19.02 -10.16 -30.46
C MET A 52 -18.02 -9.00 -30.56
N THR A 53 -17.48 -8.53 -29.43
CA THR A 53 -16.49 -7.44 -29.35
C THR A 53 -15.05 -7.97 -29.35
N LEU A 54 -14.74 -8.92 -30.25
CA LEU A 54 -13.49 -9.69 -30.27
C LEU A 54 -12.23 -8.83 -30.43
N ARG A 55 -12.30 -7.73 -31.17
CA ARG A 55 -11.17 -6.78 -31.30
C ARG A 55 -10.79 -6.15 -29.96
N ALA A 56 -11.79 -5.71 -29.19
CA ALA A 56 -11.58 -5.13 -27.87
C ALA A 56 -11.07 -6.18 -26.88
N TYR A 57 -11.62 -7.40 -26.95
CA TYR A 57 -11.18 -8.54 -26.15
C TYR A 57 -9.68 -8.84 -26.32
N VAL A 58 -9.21 -9.03 -27.55
CA VAL A 58 -7.78 -9.28 -27.81
C VAL A 58 -6.90 -8.11 -27.38
N SER A 59 -7.39 -6.87 -27.50
CA SER A 59 -6.67 -5.69 -27.02
C SER A 59 -6.52 -5.67 -25.50
N MET A 60 -7.56 -6.08 -24.77
CA MET A 60 -7.53 -6.19 -23.31
C MET A 60 -6.59 -7.33 -22.86
N LEU A 61 -6.63 -8.51 -23.48
CA LEU A 61 -5.67 -9.59 -23.19
C LEU A 61 -4.22 -9.11 -23.32
N ARG A 62 -3.91 -8.38 -24.40
CA ARG A 62 -2.56 -7.82 -24.63
C ARG A 62 -2.17 -6.72 -23.63
N LEU A 63 -3.14 -5.99 -23.10
CA LEU A 63 -2.92 -4.98 -22.06
C LEU A 63 -2.56 -5.67 -20.74
N GLU A 64 -3.29 -6.73 -20.40
CA GLU A 64 -3.08 -7.47 -19.16
C GLU A 64 -1.75 -8.19 -19.07
N ASP A 65 -1.28 -8.77 -20.19
CA ASP A 65 0.07 -9.34 -20.32
C ASP A 65 1.18 -8.35 -19.90
N LYS A 66 0.91 -7.04 -19.99
CA LYS A 66 1.85 -5.95 -19.68
C LYS A 66 1.43 -5.11 -18.48
N LEU A 67 0.33 -5.45 -17.80
CA LEU A 67 -0.25 -4.59 -16.77
C LEU A 67 0.76 -4.30 -15.64
N LYS A 68 1.54 -5.31 -15.24
CA LYS A 68 2.55 -5.18 -14.18
C LYS A 68 3.86 -4.52 -14.64
N ALA A 69 3.98 -4.19 -15.93
CA ALA A 69 5.04 -3.32 -16.44
C ALA A 69 4.75 -1.83 -16.18
N HIS A 70 3.56 -1.49 -15.70
CA HIS A 70 3.15 -0.10 -15.50
C HIS A 70 4.06 0.61 -14.47
N PRO A 71 4.45 1.88 -14.72
CA PRO A 71 5.36 2.62 -13.83
C PRO A 71 4.92 2.66 -12.36
N TYR A 72 3.62 2.80 -12.08
CA TYR A 72 3.10 2.79 -10.70
C TYR A 72 3.36 1.47 -9.98
N TYR A 73 3.15 0.32 -10.64
CA TYR A 73 3.47 -0.98 -10.05
C TYR A 73 4.97 -1.12 -9.82
N PHE A 74 5.79 -0.71 -10.80
CA PHE A 74 7.24 -0.77 -10.70
C PHE A 74 7.78 0.06 -9.53
N THR A 75 7.30 1.30 -9.39
CA THR A 75 7.69 2.19 -8.29
C THR A 75 7.27 1.63 -6.94
N ALA A 76 6.03 1.13 -6.80
CA ALA A 76 5.56 0.51 -5.57
C ALA A 76 6.36 -0.76 -5.21
N ALA A 77 6.60 -1.65 -6.18
CA ALA A 77 7.39 -2.85 -5.99
C ALA A 77 8.83 -2.53 -5.55
N ARG A 78 9.48 -1.55 -6.19
CA ARG A 78 10.82 -1.08 -5.79
C ARG A 78 10.84 -0.57 -4.36
N LEU A 79 9.87 0.26 -3.98
CA LEU A 79 9.76 0.78 -2.61
C LEU A 79 9.55 -0.34 -1.58
N ALA A 80 8.71 -1.33 -1.91
CA ALA A 80 8.47 -2.49 -1.05
C ALA A 80 9.74 -3.32 -0.87
N ILE A 81 10.42 -3.69 -1.97
CA ILE A 81 11.65 -4.49 -1.96
C ILE A 81 12.73 -3.79 -1.13
N ASP A 82 12.97 -2.50 -1.38
CA ASP A 82 13.94 -1.72 -0.60
C ASP A 82 13.60 -1.75 0.90
N THR A 83 12.32 -1.63 1.24
CA THR A 83 11.86 -1.61 2.63
C THR A 83 12.04 -2.96 3.31
N TYR A 84 11.70 -4.07 2.62
CA TYR A 84 11.95 -5.41 3.13
C TYR A 84 13.44 -5.72 3.29
N LEU A 85 14.30 -5.26 2.37
CA LEU A 85 15.75 -5.39 2.49
C LEU A 85 16.31 -4.61 3.68
N MET A 86 15.79 -3.39 3.93
CA MET A 86 16.16 -2.62 5.13
C MET A 86 15.74 -3.34 6.41
N LEU A 87 14.50 -3.83 6.48
CA LEU A 87 13.99 -4.57 7.64
C LEU A 87 14.79 -5.85 7.91
N HIS A 88 15.23 -6.55 6.85
CA HIS A 88 16.09 -7.72 7.00
C HIS A 88 17.48 -7.37 7.54
N ARG A 89 18.08 -6.26 7.07
CA ARG A 89 19.42 -5.83 7.52
C ARG A 89 19.41 -5.28 8.95
N ARG A 90 18.36 -4.55 9.31
CA ARG A 90 18.21 -3.91 10.60
C ARG A 90 16.79 -4.19 11.11
N PRO A 91 16.61 -5.20 11.98
CA PRO A 91 15.30 -5.49 12.55
C PRO A 91 14.80 -4.28 13.34
N LEU A 92 13.48 -4.11 13.42
CA LEU A 92 12.85 -2.93 14.03
C LEU A 92 13.34 -2.62 15.45
N ASP A 93 13.67 -3.65 16.22
CA ASP A 93 14.17 -3.49 17.60
C ASP A 93 15.50 -2.73 17.63
N ALA A 94 16.36 -2.92 16.63
CA ALA A 94 17.61 -2.19 16.50
C ALA A 94 17.41 -0.76 15.96
N LEU A 95 16.29 -0.46 15.29
CA LEU A 95 15.93 0.89 14.80
C LEU A 95 15.23 1.74 15.87
N ALA A 96 14.48 1.09 16.77
CA ALA A 96 13.82 1.76 17.88
C ALA A 96 14.83 2.43 18.83
N ASP A 97 15.98 1.79 19.06
CA ASP A 97 17.03 2.28 19.95
C ASP A 97 17.65 3.63 19.50
N ASP A 98 17.84 3.84 18.19
CA ASP A 98 18.31 5.12 17.64
C ASP A 98 17.30 6.27 17.81
N SER A 99 16.00 5.94 17.87
CA SER A 99 14.94 6.94 18.06
C SER A 99 14.79 7.37 19.52
N VAL A 100 15.24 6.55 20.47
CA VAL A 100 15.27 6.87 21.90
C VAL A 100 16.40 7.87 22.20
N GLY A 101 17.54 7.77 21.51
CA GLY A 101 18.68 8.71 21.66
C GLY A 101 18.43 10.15 21.19
N LYS A 102 17.25 10.47 20.62
CA LYS A 102 16.84 11.84 20.26
C LYS A 102 15.97 12.53 21.31
N ASN A 103 15.70 11.87 22.44
CA ASN A 103 14.93 12.41 23.55
C ASN A 103 15.77 12.62 24.83
N ASP A 104 17.10 12.52 24.75
CA ASP A 104 18.03 12.70 25.88
C ASP A 104 18.35 14.18 26.17
N GLY A 105 17.35 15.06 26.03
CA GLY A 105 17.49 16.50 26.25
C GLY A 105 16.48 17.12 27.21
N LEU A 106 15.57 16.35 27.80
CA LEU A 106 14.56 16.90 28.71
C LEU A 106 14.76 16.41 30.14
N SER A 107 14.97 17.36 31.04
CA SER A 107 15.03 17.17 32.48
C SER A 107 13.84 16.35 32.99
N ALA A 108 14.09 15.49 33.98
CA ALA A 108 13.13 14.54 34.57
C ALA A 108 11.78 15.18 35.00
N GLY A 109 11.74 16.50 35.24
CA GLY A 109 10.52 17.26 35.55
C GLY A 109 9.59 17.52 34.35
N GLU A 110 10.13 17.70 33.14
CA GLU A 110 9.34 17.97 31.93
C GLU A 110 8.82 16.68 31.29
N ALA A 111 9.60 15.60 31.36
CA ALA A 111 9.19 14.28 30.89
C ALA A 111 7.91 13.76 31.59
N LYS A 112 7.75 14.02 32.90
CA LYS A 112 6.55 13.63 33.66
C LYS A 112 5.32 14.47 33.31
N LYS A 113 5.50 15.78 33.08
CA LYS A 113 4.42 16.67 32.62
C LYS A 113 3.99 16.34 31.18
N LEU A 114 4.94 16.02 30.30
CA LEU A 114 4.66 15.62 28.92
C LEU A 114 3.93 14.28 28.86
N ARG A 115 4.37 13.27 29.64
CA ARG A 115 3.68 11.97 29.73
C ARG A 115 2.26 12.08 30.30
N SER A 116 2.02 12.95 31.27
CA SER A 116 0.68 13.24 31.80
C SER A 116 -0.22 13.92 30.76
N LYS A 117 0.33 14.90 30.03
CA LYS A 117 -0.37 15.60 28.93
C LYS A 117 -0.68 14.66 27.75
N GLN A 118 0.24 13.77 27.40
CA GLN A 118 0.06 12.76 26.36
C GLN A 118 -0.97 11.71 26.76
N ARG A 119 -0.96 11.20 28.00
CA ARG A 119 -1.99 10.27 28.51
C ARG A 119 -3.39 10.89 28.50
N LYS A 120 -3.52 12.17 28.84
CA LYS A 120 -4.80 12.89 28.79
C LYS A 120 -5.28 13.12 27.35
N ALA A 121 -4.36 13.44 26.44
CA ALA A 121 -4.68 13.57 25.01
C ALA A 121 -5.09 12.23 24.37
N GLN A 122 -4.39 11.14 24.70
CA GLN A 122 -4.72 9.79 24.23
C GLN A 122 -6.09 9.34 24.73
N LYS A 123 -6.39 9.50 26.03
CA LYS A 123 -7.72 9.18 26.57
C LYS A 123 -8.84 9.99 25.91
N ARG A 124 -8.60 11.26 25.60
CA ARG A 124 -9.58 12.11 24.89
C ARG A 124 -9.78 11.65 23.44
N ALA A 125 -8.72 11.31 22.73
CA ALA A 125 -8.78 10.79 21.37
C ALA A 125 -9.42 9.40 21.30
N GLU A 126 -9.23 8.55 22.31
CA GLU A 126 -9.90 7.24 22.45
C GLU A 126 -11.42 7.42 22.65
N GLN A 127 -11.81 8.34 23.55
CA GLN A 127 -13.21 8.66 23.81
C GLN A 127 -13.91 9.29 22.60
N GLU A 128 -13.22 10.18 21.86
CA GLU A 128 -13.75 10.76 20.63
C GLU A 128 -13.89 9.71 19.52
N ARG A 129 -12.96 8.75 19.40
CA ARG A 129 -13.09 7.61 18.48
C ARG A 129 -14.25 6.69 18.84
N GLN A 130 -14.40 6.32 20.12
CA GLN A 130 -15.53 5.50 20.57
C GLN A 130 -16.88 6.19 20.36
N LYS A 131 -16.97 7.51 20.55
CA LYS A 131 -18.18 8.27 20.25
C LYS A 131 -18.47 8.33 18.75
N ALA A 132 -17.45 8.55 17.92
CA ALA A 132 -17.60 8.56 16.47
C ALA A 132 -18.04 7.18 15.94
N GLU A 133 -17.51 6.09 16.50
CA GLU A 133 -17.87 4.72 16.12
C GLU A 133 -19.30 4.37 16.58
N GLN A 134 -19.72 4.81 17.77
CA GLN A 134 -21.11 4.70 18.23
C GLN A 134 -22.08 5.51 17.38
N GLU A 135 -21.73 6.73 17.00
CA GLU A 135 -22.56 7.58 16.12
C GLU A 135 -22.65 7.00 14.71
N GLN A 136 -21.56 6.45 14.17
CA GLN A 136 -21.57 5.73 12.90
C GLN A 136 -22.43 4.46 12.98
N ALA A 137 -22.32 3.68 14.06
CA ALA A 137 -23.15 2.50 14.27
C ALA A 137 -24.65 2.85 14.40
N ALA A 138 -25.00 3.92 15.12
CA ALA A 138 -26.36 4.41 15.23
C ALA A 138 -26.91 4.92 13.89
N ARG A 139 -26.09 5.63 13.10
CA ARG A 139 -26.45 6.12 11.77
C ARG A 139 -26.65 4.97 10.76
N LEU A 140 -25.82 3.92 10.84
CA LEU A 140 -26.00 2.70 10.05
C LEU A 140 -27.25 1.92 10.46
N ALA A 141 -27.55 1.83 11.76
CA ALA A 141 -28.77 1.19 12.26
C ALA A 141 -30.04 1.95 11.81
N ALA A 142 -30.04 3.29 11.89
CA ALA A 142 -31.13 4.13 11.40
C ALA A 142 -31.32 4.02 9.88
N ARG A 143 -30.21 3.94 9.12
CA ARG A 143 -30.25 3.75 7.66
C ARG A 143 -30.77 2.35 7.28
N LYS A 144 -30.42 1.30 8.04
CA LYS A 144 -30.95 -0.06 7.86
C LYS A 144 -32.44 -0.17 8.21
N ALA A 145 -32.95 0.65 9.14
CA ALA A 145 -34.38 0.71 9.43
C ALA A 145 -35.18 1.41 8.32
N HIS A 146 -34.58 2.41 7.63
CA HIS A 146 -35.21 3.15 6.54
C HIS A 146 -35.12 2.44 5.17
N ASN A 147 -34.13 1.56 4.93
CA ASN A 147 -33.96 0.84 3.66
C ASN A 147 -34.66 -0.54 3.60
N LYS A 148 -35.47 -0.92 4.59
CA LYS A 148 -36.11 -2.24 4.67
C LYS A 148 -37.21 -2.51 3.63
N GLU A 149 -37.46 -1.57 2.72
CA GLU A 149 -38.42 -1.71 1.61
C GLU A 149 -37.80 -1.71 0.18
N HIS A 150 -36.47 -1.60 0.00
CA HIS A 150 -35.92 -1.56 -1.38
C HIS A 150 -34.68 -2.41 -1.72
N ASP A 151 -33.85 -2.86 -0.78
CA ASP A 151 -32.58 -3.52 -1.16
C ASP A 151 -32.51 -4.99 -0.69
N ALA A 152 -33.01 -5.89 -1.53
CA ALA A 152 -32.84 -7.34 -1.36
C ALA A 152 -31.81 -7.95 -2.34
N ASP A 153 -30.97 -7.17 -3.04
CA ASP A 153 -30.09 -7.75 -4.08
C ASP A 153 -28.74 -7.06 -4.34
N SER A 154 -28.08 -6.40 -3.37
CA SER A 154 -26.77 -5.76 -3.70
C SER A 154 -25.66 -5.72 -2.65
N ASP A 155 -25.74 -6.45 -1.54
CA ASP A 155 -24.68 -6.39 -0.51
C ASP A 155 -24.10 -7.75 -0.13
N ALA A 156 -23.59 -8.46 -1.14
CA ALA A 156 -22.86 -9.73 -0.95
C ALA A 156 -21.37 -9.66 -1.37
N ASN A 157 -20.83 -8.47 -1.67
CA ASN A 157 -19.44 -8.32 -2.12
C ASN A 157 -18.61 -7.29 -1.33
N ALA A 158 -18.96 -7.04 -0.07
CA ALA A 158 -17.97 -6.58 0.89
C ALA A 158 -17.08 -7.77 1.30
N PHE A 159 -16.19 -8.20 0.39
CA PHE A 159 -15.06 -9.05 0.75
C PHE A 159 -14.40 -8.39 1.96
N LYS A 160 -14.36 -9.12 3.08
CA LYS A 160 -13.63 -8.71 4.28
C LYS A 160 -12.20 -8.39 3.85
N GLU A 161 -11.95 -7.10 3.71
CA GLU A 161 -10.65 -6.55 3.48
C GLU A 161 -9.83 -6.95 4.69
N GLU A 162 -9.04 -8.02 4.57
CA GLU A 162 -8.13 -8.43 5.63
C GLU A 162 -7.20 -7.24 5.85
N ALA A 163 -7.49 -6.48 6.92
CA ALA A 163 -6.90 -5.19 7.12
C ALA A 163 -5.39 -5.39 7.18
N LEU A 164 -4.68 -4.88 6.18
CA LEU A 164 -3.24 -4.97 6.15
C LEU A 164 -2.71 -4.21 7.37
N ASP A 165 -2.36 -4.97 8.40
CA ASP A 165 -1.86 -4.46 9.66
C ASP A 165 -0.41 -4.02 9.47
N PRO A 166 -0.11 -2.71 9.62
CA PRO A 166 1.22 -2.18 9.36
C PRO A 166 2.26 -2.78 10.32
N GLU A 167 1.86 -3.13 11.54
CA GLU A 167 2.76 -3.73 12.54
C GLU A 167 3.16 -5.16 12.19
N LYS A 168 2.22 -5.97 11.69
CA LYS A 168 2.49 -7.35 11.25
C LYS A 168 3.41 -7.36 10.03
N LEU A 169 3.17 -6.47 9.08
CA LEU A 169 4.00 -6.32 7.88
C LEU A 169 5.45 -5.94 8.22
N ALA A 170 5.62 -5.09 9.24
CA ALA A 170 6.93 -4.64 9.66
C ALA A 170 7.69 -5.70 10.47
N ARG A 171 6.98 -6.61 11.17
CA ARG A 171 7.53 -7.74 11.94
C ARG A 171 7.35 -9.08 11.21
N THR A 172 7.56 -9.10 9.90
CA THR A 172 7.45 -10.36 9.14
C THR A 172 8.63 -11.27 9.42
N ASP A 173 8.37 -12.56 9.63
CA ASP A 173 9.41 -13.57 9.92
C ASP A 173 10.36 -13.81 8.72
N LYS A 174 9.85 -13.60 7.50
CA LYS A 174 10.57 -13.85 6.23
C LYS A 174 10.42 -12.67 5.26
N PRO A 175 11.09 -11.53 5.50
CA PRO A 175 10.98 -10.35 4.64
C PRO A 175 11.53 -10.59 3.22
N LEU A 176 12.50 -11.48 3.06
CA LEU A 176 13.09 -11.80 1.75
C LEU A 176 12.12 -12.54 0.83
N ASP A 177 11.33 -13.48 1.36
CA ASP A 177 10.34 -14.21 0.57
C ASP A 177 9.28 -13.26 0.03
N GLN A 178 8.84 -12.29 0.84
CA GLN A 178 7.92 -11.24 0.43
C GLN A 178 8.52 -10.35 -0.66
N ALA A 179 9.78 -9.94 -0.52
CA ALA A 179 10.48 -9.18 -1.56
C ALA A 179 10.60 -9.98 -2.88
N VAL A 180 10.83 -11.29 -2.80
CA VAL A 180 10.88 -12.18 -3.97
C VAL A 180 9.52 -12.26 -4.66
N THR A 181 8.41 -12.23 -3.94
CA THR A 181 7.06 -12.18 -4.54
C THR A 181 6.88 -10.95 -5.43
N PHE A 182 7.20 -9.75 -4.91
CA PHE A 182 7.18 -8.51 -5.70
C PHE A 182 8.14 -8.57 -6.91
N LEU A 183 9.32 -9.17 -6.73
CA LEU A 183 10.31 -9.34 -7.80
C LEU A 183 9.83 -10.29 -8.90
N ARG A 184 9.32 -11.48 -8.56
CA ARG A 184 8.83 -12.47 -9.54
C ARG A 184 7.70 -11.88 -10.36
N ARG A 185 6.80 -11.17 -9.67
CA ARG A 185 5.64 -10.52 -10.26
C ARG A 185 6.02 -9.37 -11.21
N CYS A 186 7.14 -8.70 -10.96
CA CYS A 186 7.71 -7.68 -11.85
C CYS A 186 8.59 -8.27 -12.97
N SER A 187 9.34 -9.34 -12.69
CA SER A 187 10.32 -9.96 -13.59
C SER A 187 9.71 -10.54 -14.87
N ILE A 188 8.48 -11.05 -14.78
CA ILE A 188 7.69 -11.52 -15.93
C ILE A 188 7.51 -10.39 -16.97
N CYS A 189 7.47 -9.13 -16.54
CA CYS A 189 7.42 -7.94 -17.40
C CYS A 189 8.79 -7.26 -17.65
N ALA A 190 9.80 -7.54 -16.81
CA ALA A 190 11.02 -6.74 -16.68
C ALA A 190 12.07 -6.93 -17.79
N ARG A 191 12.03 -8.01 -18.59
CA ARG A 191 13.05 -8.25 -19.64
C ARG A 191 13.19 -7.08 -20.63
N THR A 192 12.13 -6.30 -20.80
CA THR A 192 12.08 -5.16 -21.71
C THR A 192 12.33 -3.83 -20.99
N VAL A 193 11.78 -3.64 -19.78
CA VAL A 193 11.83 -2.36 -19.03
C VAL A 193 13.18 -2.13 -18.34
N TRP A 194 13.80 -3.17 -17.77
CA TRP A 194 15.12 -3.02 -17.13
C TRP A 194 16.22 -2.66 -18.13
N LYS A 195 16.14 -3.16 -19.37
CA LYS A 195 17.06 -2.76 -20.45
C LYS A 195 16.91 -1.27 -20.79
N LEU A 196 15.67 -0.77 -20.85
CA LEU A 196 15.39 0.63 -21.17
C LEU A 196 15.80 1.58 -20.03
N ASN A 197 15.50 1.24 -18.78
CA ASN A 197 15.87 2.09 -17.63
C ASN A 197 17.38 2.06 -17.33
N ALA A 198 18.06 0.92 -17.49
CA ALA A 198 19.51 0.88 -17.41
C ALA A 198 20.15 1.73 -18.52
N SER A 199 19.60 1.69 -19.74
CA SER A 199 20.06 2.53 -20.86
C SER A 199 19.77 4.02 -20.64
N ALA A 200 18.64 4.37 -20.01
CA ALA A 200 18.28 5.76 -19.69
C ALA A 200 19.15 6.33 -18.55
N SER A 201 19.36 5.58 -17.46
CA SER A 201 20.28 6.00 -16.39
C SER A 201 21.74 6.07 -16.84
N MET A 202 22.20 5.18 -17.74
CA MET A 202 23.54 5.27 -18.33
C MET A 202 23.69 6.44 -19.32
N SER A 203 22.62 6.84 -20.01
CA SER A 203 22.63 8.00 -20.92
C SER A 203 22.63 9.33 -20.16
N ILE A 204 21.89 9.42 -19.05
CA ILE A 204 21.90 10.61 -18.17
C ILE A 204 23.26 10.76 -17.46
N GLY A 205 23.92 9.66 -17.12
CA GLY A 205 25.27 9.67 -16.51
C GLY A 205 26.43 10.00 -17.46
N ARG A 206 26.21 10.06 -18.79
CA ARG A 206 27.24 10.41 -19.80
C ARG A 206 27.01 11.78 -20.44
N GLY A 207 26.10 12.59 -19.90
CA GLY A 207 25.62 13.82 -20.52
C GLY A 207 26.17 15.14 -19.98
N ASN A 208 27.13 15.17 -19.03
CA ASN A 208 27.64 16.44 -18.52
C ASN A 208 29.08 16.39 -17.99
N VAL A 209 30.03 16.10 -18.87
CA VAL A 209 31.41 16.60 -18.76
C VAL A 209 31.89 16.94 -20.17
N ARG A 210 31.67 18.18 -20.61
CA ARG A 210 32.51 18.82 -21.63
C ARG A 210 33.20 20.00 -20.98
N CYS A 211 34.49 20.06 -21.25
CA CYS A 211 35.48 21.06 -20.86
C CYS A 211 35.01 22.49 -21.14
#